data_AF-A0A227FG32-F1
#
_entry.id   AF-A0A227FG32-F1
#
_cell.length_a   1.000
_cell.length_b   1.000
_cell.length_c   1.000
_cell.angle_alpha   90.00
_cell.angle_beta   90.00
_cell.angle_gamma   90.00
#
_symmetry.space_group_name_H-M   'P 1'
#
loop_
_entity.id
_entity.type
_entity.pdbx_description
1 polymer ?
#
loop_
_entity_poly.entity_id
_entity_poly.type
_entity_poly.pdbx_seq_one_letter_code
_entity_poly.pdbx_strand_id
1 'polypeptide(L)' 'MSEAKRQGAEADVIVNRNSSFSLKANQGKLDEYKVSSSQVLGVRVIKDARVATSYSESLEQPSLD' A
#
# COMPACT_ATOMS: atom_id res chain seq x y z
N MET A 1 -15.97 2.25 4.19
CA MET A 1 -16.74 1.68 3.04
C MET A 1 -18.20 2.12 3.05
N SER A 2 -18.82 2.10 4.23
CA SER A 2 -20.02 2.88 4.61
C SER A 2 -20.06 4.27 3.96
N GLU A 3 -18.98 5.04 4.09
CA GLU A 3 -18.93 6.42 3.58
C GLU A 3 -19.09 6.50 2.06
N ALA A 4 -18.33 5.72 1.30
CA ALA A 4 -18.43 5.70 -0.15
C ALA A 4 -19.85 5.35 -0.60
N LYS A 5 -20.46 4.32 0.00
CA LYS A 5 -21.86 3.94 -0.27
C LYS A 5 -22.84 5.06 0.05
N ARG A 6 -22.65 5.77 1.17
CA ARG A 6 -23.48 6.93 1.55
C ARG A 6 -23.41 8.05 0.51
N GLN A 7 -22.26 8.21 -0.13
CA GLN A 7 -22.03 9.19 -1.20
C GLN A 7 -22.42 8.68 -2.60
N GLY A 8 -23.03 7.50 -2.72
CA GLY A 8 -23.41 6.88 -4.00
C GLY A 8 -22.20 6.46 -4.84
N ALA A 9 -21.09 6.10 -4.19
CA ALA A 9 -19.86 5.62 -4.82
C ALA A 9 -19.58 4.17 -4.42
N GLU A 10 -18.87 3.46 -5.30
CA GLU A 10 -18.27 2.17 -4.99
C GLU A 10 -16.87 2.38 -4.42
N ALA A 11 -16.43 1.47 -3.55
CA ALA A 11 -15.07 1.53 -3.03
C ALA A 11 -14.52 0.14 -2.71
N ASP A 12 -13.22 -0.02 -2.89
CA ASP A 12 -12.45 -1.19 -2.50
C ASP A 12 -11.17 -0.82 -1.74
N VAL A 13 -10.64 -1.79 -1.00
CA VAL A 13 -9.39 -1.66 -0.25
C VAL A 13 -8.29 -2.39 -1.01
N ILE A 14 -7.16 -1.71 -1.19
CA ILE A 14 -5.96 -2.26 -1.78
C ILE A 14 -4.94 -2.44 -0.65
N VAL A 15 -4.53 -3.68 -0.38
CA VAL A 15 -3.47 -3.96 0.60
C VAL A 15 -2.26 -4.50 -0.17
N ASN A 16 -1.12 -3.81 -0.05
CA ASN A 16 0.15 -4.30 -0.59
C ASN A 16 1.12 -4.51 0.56
N ARG A 17 1.77 -5.67 0.60
CA ARG A 17 2.87 -5.96 1.52
C ARG A 17 4.02 -6.51 0.70
N ASN A 18 5.21 -5.97 0.90
CA ASN A 18 6.40 -6.37 0.19
C ASN A 18 7.53 -6.64 1.19
N SER A 19 8.28 -7.71 0.96
CA SER A 19 9.57 -7.94 1.58
C SER A 19 10.59 -8.25 0.50
N SER A 20 11.76 -7.62 0.62
CA SER A 20 12.87 -7.80 -0.29
C SER A 20 14.14 -8.09 0.48
N PHE A 21 14.94 -8.97 -0.08
CA PHE A 21 16.28 -9.30 0.39
C PHE A 21 17.23 -9.16 -0.79
N SER A 22 18.24 -8.32 -0.64
CA SER A 22 19.22 -8.06 -1.69
C SER A 22 20.62 -8.27 -1.16
N LEU A 23 21.47 -8.85 -2.01
CA LEU A 23 22.88 -9.12 -1.74
C LEU A 23 23.69 -8.51 -2.87
N LYS A 24 24.71 -7.73 -2.52
CA LYS A 24 25.69 -7.20 -3.46
C LYS A 24 27.04 -7.82 -3.13
N ALA A 25 27.62 -8.54 -4.10
CA ALA A 25 28.96 -9.08 -3.99
C ALA A 25 29.85 -8.50 -5.08
N ASN A 26 31.10 -8.20 -4.73
CA ASN A 26 32.10 -7.67 -5.65
C ASN A 26 33.41 -8.42 -5.45
N GLN A 27 34.03 -8.83 -6.55
CA GLN A 27 35.27 -9.64 -6.55
C GLN A 27 35.19 -10.88 -5.63
N GLY A 28 34.02 -11.53 -5.57
CA GLY A 28 33.81 -12.73 -4.74
C GLY A 28 33.67 -12.46 -3.24
N LYS A 29 33.62 -11.19 -2.81
CA LYS A 29 33.33 -10.78 -1.42
C LYS A 29 31.94 -10.15 -1.33
N LEU A 30 31.26 -10.38 -0.21
CA LEU A 30 29.99 -9.72 0.07
C LEU A 30 30.26 -8.27 0.49
N ASP A 31 29.72 -7.33 -0.27
CA ASP A 31 29.84 -5.90 0.01
C ASP A 31 28.68 -5.41 0.88
N GLU A 32 27.45 -5.82 0.56
CA GLU A 32 26.24 -5.35 1.23
C GLU A 32 25.16 -6.44 1.24
N TYR A 33 24.41 -6.50 2.34
CA TYR A 33 23.12 -7.19 2.39
C TYR A 33 22.07 -6.21 2.91
N LYS A 34 20.91 -6.18 2.26
CA LYS A 34 19.80 -5.30 2.64
C LYS A 34 18.50 -6.09 2.69
N VAL A 35 17.86 -6.05 3.86
CA VAL A 35 16.49 -6.50 4.07
C VAL A 35 15.60 -5.26 4.09
N SER A 36 14.51 -5.27 3.34
CA SER A 36 13.54 -4.16 3.34
C SER A 36 12.14 -4.71 3.29
N SER A 37 11.29 -4.22 4.18
CA SER A 37 9.88 -4.56 4.27
C SER A 37 9.04 -3.30 4.15
N SER A 38 8.00 -3.32 3.34
CA SER A 38 7.03 -2.24 3.23
C SER A 38 5.61 -2.79 3.26
N GLN A 39 4.68 -1.93 3.67
CA GLN A 39 3.26 -2.19 3.60
C GLN A 39 2.53 -0.90 3.23
N VAL A 40 1.52 -1.03 2.39
CA VAL A 40 0.71 0.09 1.91
C VAL A 40 -0.75 -0.34 2.00
N LEU A 41 -1.56 0.52 2.60
CA LEU A 41 -3.01 0.43 2.61
C LEU A 41 -3.59 1.53 1.74
N GLY A 42 -4.34 1.17 0.71
CA GLY A 42 -5.02 2.07 -0.20
C GLY A 42 -6.53 1.93 -0.15
N VAL A 43 -7.24 3.03 -0.38
CA VAL A 43 -8.68 3.04 -0.65
C VAL A 43 -8.89 3.61 -2.03
N ARG A 44 -9.57 2.84 -2.88
CA ARG A 44 -10.00 3.30 -4.21
C ARG A 44 -11.50 3.54 -4.18
N VAL A 45 -11.92 4.70 -4.69
CA VAL A 45 -13.33 5.09 -4.81
C VAL A 45 -13.66 5.28 -6.29
N ILE A 46 -14.81 4.76 -6.71
CA ILE A 46 -15.31 4.81 -8.08
C ILE A 46 -16.70 5.47 -8.07
N LYS A 47 -16.86 6.56 -8.83
CA LYS A 47 -18.14 7.25 -8.99
C LYS A 47 -18.24 7.85 -10.39
N ASP A 48 -19.35 7.61 -11.09
CA ASP A 48 -19.60 8.15 -12.44
C ASP A 48 -18.44 7.90 -13.42
N ALA A 49 -17.91 6.67 -13.41
CA ALA A 49 -16.73 6.24 -14.17
C ALA A 49 -15.42 6.99 -13.86
N ARG A 50 -15.37 7.79 -12.78
CA ARG A 50 -14.16 8.44 -12.27
C ARG A 50 -13.58 7.63 -11.12
N VAL A 51 -12.25 7.58 -11.06
CA VAL A 51 -11.50 6.83 -10.06
C VAL A 51 -10.62 7.77 -9.25
N ALA A 52 -10.67 7.65 -7.94
CA ALA A 52 -9.73 8.30 -7.02
C ALA A 52 -9.09 7.24 -6.12
N THR A 53 -7.80 7.38 -5.82
CA THR A 53 -7.12 6.46 -4.91
C THR A 53 -6.20 7.24 -3.97
N SER A 54 -6.28 6.90 -2.69
CA SER A 54 -5.40 7.41 -1.64
C SER A 54 -4.71 6.24 -0.94
N TYR A 55 -3.49 6.43 -0.47
CA TYR A 55 -2.66 5.39 0.14
C TYR A 55 -2.00 5.89 1.43
N SER A 56 -1.76 4.98 2.37
CA SER A 56 -1.01 5.19 3.62
C SER A 56 0.02 4.08 3.80
N GLU A 57 1.25 4.46 4.19
CA GLU A 57 2.29 3.52 4.63
C GLU A 57 2.21 3.22 6.14
N SER A 58 1.38 3.98 6.87
CA SER A 58 1.06 3.73 8.26
C SER A 58 -0.22 2.90 8.38
N LEU A 59 -0.14 1.82 9.16
CA LEU A 59 -1.30 1.05 9.63
C LEU A 59 -1.72 1.47 11.05
N GLU A 60 -1.07 2.48 11.65
CA GLU A 60 -1.56 3.07 12.88
C GLU A 60 -2.94 3.66 12.60
N GLN A 61 -3.94 3.35 13.43
CA GLN A 61 -5.31 3.77 13.21
C GLN A 61 -5.49 5.25 13.54
N PRO A 62 -5.77 6.13 12.57
CA PRO A 62 -6.95 6.95 12.61
C PRO A 62 -8.07 6.11 11.99
N SER A 63 -9.03 5.71 12.80
CA SER A 63 -10.20 4.93 12.44
C SER A 63 -10.76 5.29 11.06
N LEU A 64 -10.76 4.31 10.15
CA LEU A 64 -11.46 4.39 8.86
C LEU A 64 -12.97 4.21 9.09
N ASP A 65 -13.62 5.19 9.72
CA ASP A 65 -15.08 5.27 9.83
C ASP A 65 -15.73 5.75 8.52
#